data_AF-A0A0L0HDI7-F1
#
_entry.id   AF-A0A0L0HDI7-F1
#
_cell.length_a   1.000
_cell.length_b   1.000
_cell.length_c   1.000
_cell.angle_alpha   90.00
_cell.angle_beta   90.00
_cell.angle_gamma   90.00
#
_symmetry.space_group_name_H-M   'P 1'
#
loop_
_entity.id
_entity.type
_entity.pdbx_description
1 polymer ?
#
loop_
_entity_poly.entity_id
_entity_poly.type
_entity_poly.pdbx_seq_one_letter_code
_entity_poly.pdbx_strand_id
1 'polypeptide(L)'
;MTDPPSPNPSSAHVPQTLKTAFPQARVKTIMREDKDLSAVSHDAVFAATLATEMFLEYLVDKSFENTKKEMRKIVSYKDVARAVGDHGEMAFLEDVIPPTLSVRQALENKAKIDKQRDGVA
;
A
#
# COMPACT_ATOMS: atom_id res chain seq x y z
N MET A 1 -37.11 -54.90 -13.19
CA MET A 1 -36.71 -53.73 -14.00
C MET A 1 -36.65 -52.55 -13.05
N THR A 2 -35.52 -52.35 -12.37
CA THR A 2 -35.33 -51.26 -11.40
C THR A 2 -34.51 -50.18 -12.09
N ASP A 3 -35.08 -48.98 -12.18
CA ASP A 3 -34.39 -47.83 -12.77
C ASP A 3 -33.05 -47.56 -12.07
N PRO A 4 -32.00 -47.14 -12.82
CA PRO A 4 -30.73 -46.76 -12.21
C PRO A 4 -30.88 -45.47 -11.39
N PRO A 5 -30.11 -45.31 -10.30
CA PRO A 5 -30.18 -44.12 -9.47
C PRO A 5 -29.69 -42.88 -10.25
N SER A 6 -30.46 -41.79 -10.15
CA SER A 6 -30.13 -40.49 -10.75
C SER A 6 -28.75 -39.99 -10.30
N PRO A 7 -27.99 -39.31 -11.18
CA PRO A 7 -26.68 -38.77 -10.83
C PRO A 7 -26.81 -37.67 -9.77
N ASN A 8 -25.97 -37.77 -8.75
CA ASN A 8 -25.90 -36.86 -7.62
C ASN A 8 -25.41 -35.46 -8.08
N PRO A 9 -26.14 -34.34 -7.80
CA PRO A 9 -25.75 -33.00 -8.24
C PRO A 9 -24.52 -32.41 -7.52
N SER A 10 -23.81 -33.17 -6.68
CA SER A 10 -22.68 -32.70 -5.87
C SER A 10 -21.37 -32.38 -6.62
N SER A 11 -21.38 -32.19 -7.94
CA SER A 11 -20.23 -31.66 -8.70
C SER A 11 -20.50 -30.26 -9.28
N ALA A 12 -21.45 -29.51 -8.71
CA ALA A 12 -21.47 -28.07 -8.91
C ALA A 12 -20.16 -27.49 -8.35
N HIS A 13 -19.22 -27.16 -9.24
CA HIS A 13 -18.04 -26.36 -8.93
C HIS A 13 -18.55 -25.05 -8.34
N VAL A 14 -18.63 -24.95 -7.01
CA VAL A 14 -18.93 -23.70 -6.33
C VAL A 14 -17.84 -22.74 -6.80
N PRO A 15 -18.18 -21.65 -7.52
CA PRO A 15 -17.17 -20.68 -7.91
C PRO A 15 -16.50 -20.24 -6.62
N GLN A 16 -15.21 -20.53 -6.49
CA GLN A 16 -14.45 -20.16 -5.31
C GLN A 16 -14.43 -18.63 -5.33
N THR A 17 -15.32 -18.02 -4.55
CA THR A 17 -15.44 -16.57 -4.52
C THR A 17 -14.10 -16.03 -4.04
N LEU A 18 -13.44 -15.24 -4.87
CA LEU A 18 -12.20 -14.58 -4.51
C LEU A 18 -12.51 -13.67 -3.31
N LYS A 19 -11.91 -13.99 -2.15
CA LYS A 19 -12.09 -13.23 -0.91
C LYS A 19 -10.88 -12.34 -0.71
N THR A 20 -11.13 -11.09 -0.35
CA THR A 20 -10.11 -10.12 0.05
C THR A 20 -10.00 -10.09 1.57
N ALA A 21 -8.81 -9.86 2.10
CA ALA A 21 -8.57 -9.66 3.52
C ALA A 21 -9.05 -8.26 3.98
N PHE A 22 -9.00 -7.28 3.08
CA PHE A 22 -9.44 -5.92 3.40
C PHE A 22 -10.96 -5.73 3.27
N PRO A 23 -11.57 -4.91 4.15
CA PRO A 23 -12.97 -4.55 4.06
C PRO A 23 -13.23 -3.60 2.87
N GLN A 24 -13.86 -4.11 1.82
CA GLN A 24 -14.16 -3.36 0.58
C GLN A 24 -14.96 -2.08 0.83
N ALA A 25 -15.86 -2.06 1.82
CA ALA A 25 -16.60 -0.87 2.19
C ALA A 25 -15.67 0.28 2.60
N ARG A 26 -14.59 -0.03 3.34
CA ARG A 26 -13.60 0.97 3.75
C ARG A 26 -12.75 1.45 2.59
N VAL A 27 -12.32 0.53 1.72
CA VAL A 27 -11.59 0.87 0.48
C VAL A 27 -12.44 1.82 -0.37
N LYS A 28 -13.73 1.52 -0.56
CA LYS A 28 -14.65 2.39 -1.28
C LYS A 28 -14.82 3.78 -0.65
N THR A 29 -14.87 3.86 0.68
CA THR A 29 -14.90 5.16 1.37
C THR A 29 -13.64 5.97 1.08
N ILE A 30 -12.46 5.35 1.20
CA ILE A 30 -11.17 6.03 0.94
C ILE A 30 -11.09 6.50 -0.53
N MET A 31 -11.51 5.66 -1.49
CA MET A 31 -11.54 6.05 -2.91
C MET A 31 -12.42 7.30 -3.13
N ARG A 32 -13.51 7.46 -2.39
CA ARG A 32 -14.45 8.59 -2.51
C ARG A 32 -14.01 9.86 -1.77
N GLU A 33 -12.87 9.84 -1.08
CA GLU A 33 -12.27 11.07 -0.54
C GLU A 33 -11.83 12.01 -1.67
N ASP A 34 -11.55 11.45 -2.86
CA ASP A 34 -11.45 12.21 -4.09
C ASP A 34 -12.84 12.68 -4.54
N LYS A 35 -13.05 13.99 -4.53
CA LYS A 35 -14.34 14.64 -4.85
C LYS A 35 -14.66 14.61 -6.34
N ASP A 36 -13.67 14.38 -7.20
CA ASP A 36 -13.84 14.31 -8.64
C ASP A 36 -14.22 12.90 -9.10
N LEU A 37 -14.11 11.90 -8.20
CA LEU A 37 -14.52 10.52 -8.44
C LEU A 37 -16.05 10.38 -8.38
N SER A 38 -16.63 9.98 -9.50
CA SER A 38 -18.08 9.74 -9.64
C SER A 38 -18.49 8.34 -9.13
N ALA A 39 -19.40 7.65 -9.82
CA ALA A 39 -19.82 6.32 -9.43
C ALA A 39 -18.72 5.27 -9.66
N VAL A 40 -18.24 4.66 -8.57
CA VAL A 40 -17.28 3.54 -8.62
C VAL A 40 -18.03 2.21 -8.62
N SER A 41 -17.76 1.37 -9.63
CA SER A 41 -18.34 0.03 -9.75
C SER A 41 -17.83 -0.92 -8.66
N HIS A 42 -18.58 -1.99 -8.38
CA HIS A 42 -18.16 -3.01 -7.41
C HIS A 42 -16.83 -3.67 -7.83
N ASP A 43 -16.68 -4.00 -9.11
CA ASP A 43 -15.46 -4.65 -9.62
C ASP A 43 -14.23 -3.76 -9.53
N ALA A 44 -14.39 -2.43 -9.70
CA ALA A 44 -13.30 -1.48 -9.49
C ALA A 44 -12.87 -1.42 -8.01
N VAL A 45 -13.82 -1.41 -7.08
CA VAL A 45 -13.52 -1.49 -5.64
C VAL A 45 -12.80 -2.80 -5.32
N PHE A 46 -13.26 -3.91 -5.89
CA PHE A 46 -12.65 -5.22 -5.70
C PHE A 46 -11.21 -5.26 -6.21
N ALA A 47 -10.96 -4.78 -7.43
CA ALA A 47 -9.62 -4.70 -8.01
C ALA A 47 -8.69 -3.80 -7.19
N ALA A 48 -9.16 -2.63 -6.75
CA ALA A 48 -8.38 -1.73 -5.88
C ALA A 48 -8.06 -2.39 -4.52
N THR A 49 -8.99 -3.18 -3.98
CA THR A 49 -8.78 -3.94 -2.74
C THR A 49 -7.65 -4.95 -2.91
N LEU A 50 -7.66 -5.74 -3.99
CA LEU A 50 -6.57 -6.69 -4.28
C LEU A 50 -5.24 -5.99 -4.56
N ALA A 51 -5.27 -4.89 -5.33
CA ALA A 51 -4.08 -4.10 -5.59
C ALA A 51 -3.45 -3.56 -4.28
N THR A 52 -4.27 -3.21 -3.29
CA THR A 52 -3.80 -2.77 -1.97
C THR A 52 -3.12 -3.90 -1.20
N GLU A 53 -3.60 -5.14 -1.30
CA GLU A 53 -2.96 -6.33 -0.72
C GLU A 53 -1.58 -6.54 -1.33
N MET A 54 -1.53 -6.61 -2.67
CA MET A 54 -0.29 -6.81 -3.41
C MET A 54 0.71 -5.67 -3.18
N PHE A 55 0.23 -4.44 -3.06
CA PHE A 55 1.08 -3.28 -2.79
C PHE A 55 1.73 -3.36 -1.41
N LEU A 56 1.00 -3.79 -0.38
CA LEU A 56 1.57 -3.93 0.97
C LEU A 56 2.60 -5.05 1.05
N GLU A 57 2.36 -6.18 0.38
CA GLU A 57 3.36 -7.24 0.24
C GLU A 57 4.63 -6.70 -0.44
N TYR A 58 4.46 -5.99 -1.56
CA TYR A 58 5.56 -5.37 -2.29
C TYR A 58 6.36 -4.37 -1.43
N LEU A 59 5.67 -3.48 -0.72
CA LEU A 59 6.30 -2.49 0.16
C LEU A 59 7.11 -3.16 1.28
N VAL A 60 6.54 -4.19 1.91
CA VAL A 60 7.20 -4.93 2.99
C VAL A 60 8.42 -5.68 2.47
N ASP A 61 8.31 -6.32 1.30
CA ASP A 61 9.42 -7.04 0.68
C ASP A 61 10.59 -6.10 0.35
N LYS A 62 10.33 -4.94 -0.26
CA LYS A 62 11.36 -3.93 -0.55
C LYS A 62 11.98 -3.34 0.71
N SER A 63 11.17 -3.10 1.73
CA SER A 63 11.67 -2.68 3.04
C SER A 63 12.58 -3.77 3.64
N PHE A 64 12.19 -5.03 3.54
CA PHE A 64 12.96 -6.14 4.11
C PHE A 64 14.26 -6.43 3.35
N GLU A 65 14.32 -6.18 2.04
CA GLU A 65 15.58 -6.18 1.29
C GLU A 65 16.61 -5.22 1.93
N ASN A 66 16.18 -4.02 2.32
CA ASN A 66 17.04 -3.05 3.01
C ASN A 66 17.43 -3.50 4.43
N THR A 67 16.51 -4.13 5.15
CA THR A 67 16.82 -4.78 6.44
C THR A 67 17.91 -5.86 6.30
N LYS A 68 17.80 -6.71 5.28
CA LYS A 68 18.78 -7.77 4.98
C LYS A 68 20.14 -7.23 4.59
N LYS A 69 20.20 -6.16 3.78
CA LYS A 69 21.46 -5.48 3.40
C LYS A 69 22.26 -5.04 4.63
N GLU A 70 21.58 -4.71 5.73
CA GLU A 70 22.21 -4.33 7.00
C GLU A 70 22.32 -5.50 8.01
N MET A 71 22.16 -6.75 7.57
CA MET A 71 22.26 -7.96 8.40
C MET A 71 21.31 -7.99 9.60
N ARG A 72 20.17 -7.28 9.49
CA ARG A 72 19.12 -7.27 10.51
C ARG A 72 18.01 -8.27 10.15
N LYS A 73 17.18 -8.58 11.14
CA LYS A 73 16.00 -9.46 10.98
C LYS A 73 14.66 -8.77 11.22
N ILE A 74 14.70 -7.56 11.79
CA ILE A 74 13.52 -6.78 12.15
C ILE A 74 13.51 -5.53 11.27
N VAL A 75 12.42 -5.34 10.53
CA VAL A 75 12.17 -4.15 9.72
C VAL A 75 12.02 -2.94 10.63
N SER A 76 12.71 -1.86 10.27
CA SER A 76 12.67 -0.58 10.98
C SER A 76 12.17 0.52 10.05
N TYR A 77 11.71 1.63 10.61
CA TYR A 77 11.17 2.74 9.79
C TYR A 77 12.13 3.21 8.69
N LYS A 78 13.43 3.30 8.99
CA LYS A 78 14.45 3.70 8.00
C LYS A 78 14.53 2.76 6.79
N ASP A 79 14.12 1.51 6.94
CA ASP A 79 14.10 0.54 5.84
C ASP A 79 12.95 0.84 4.88
N VAL A 80 11.79 1.18 5.43
CA VAL A 80 10.59 1.59 4.69
C VAL A 80 10.83 2.91 3.99
N ALA A 81 11.34 3.92 4.70
CA ALA A 81 11.67 5.21 4.12
C ALA A 81 12.71 5.10 3.00
N ARG A 82 13.70 4.20 3.15
CA ARG A 82 14.67 3.92 2.07
C ARG A 82 14.01 3.20 0.89
N ALA A 83 13.15 2.21 1.14
CA ALA A 83 12.44 1.53 0.06
C ALA A 83 11.59 2.50 -0.76
N VAL A 84 10.89 3.45 -0.09
CA VAL A 84 10.14 4.50 -0.77
C VAL A 84 11.04 5.37 -1.65
N GLY A 85 12.22 5.79 -1.16
CA GLY A 85 13.15 6.62 -1.94
C GLY A 85 13.93 5.88 -3.03
N ASP A 86 14.13 4.57 -2.89
CA ASP A 86 14.87 3.74 -3.86
C ASP A 86 13.99 3.36 -5.08
N HIS A 87 12.67 3.42 -4.94
CA HIS A 87 11.68 2.91 -5.90
C HIS A 87 10.75 4.02 -6.40
N GLY A 88 10.92 4.46 -7.65
CA GLY A 88 10.16 5.57 -8.22
C GLY A 88 8.64 5.33 -8.29
N GLU A 89 8.21 4.08 -8.39
CA GLU A 89 6.80 3.70 -8.30
C GLU A 89 6.16 3.96 -6.91
N MET A 90 7.00 4.19 -5.89
CA MET A 90 6.58 4.55 -4.53
C MET A 90 6.68 6.06 -4.26
N ALA A 91 6.97 6.90 -5.25
CA ALA A 91 7.16 8.34 -5.08
C ALA A 91 5.96 9.04 -4.42
N PHE A 92 4.74 8.50 -4.60
CA PHE A 92 3.53 9.00 -3.93
C PHE A 92 3.56 8.90 -2.40
N LEU A 93 4.53 8.16 -1.83
CA LEU A 93 4.73 8.01 -0.39
C LEU A 93 5.85 8.88 0.18
N GLU A 94 6.62 9.60 -0.63
CA GLU A 94 7.80 10.35 -0.15
C GLU A 94 7.46 11.37 0.94
N ASP A 95 6.35 12.07 0.78
CA ASP A 95 5.86 13.07 1.74
C ASP A 95 5.24 12.43 3.00
N VAL A 96 4.77 11.19 2.89
CA VAL A 96 4.11 10.45 3.98
C VAL A 96 5.11 9.65 4.81
N ILE A 97 6.16 9.12 4.17
CA ILE A 97 7.19 8.28 4.78
C ILE A 97 8.59 8.86 4.47
N PRO A 98 8.89 10.08 4.94
CA PRO A 98 10.16 10.71 4.63
C PRO A 98 11.34 10.06 5.40
N PRO A 99 12.57 10.11 4.87
CA PRO A 99 13.76 9.76 5.64
C PRO A 99 13.87 10.59 6.93
N THR A 100 14.23 9.94 8.03
CA THR A 100 14.42 10.65 9.30
C THR A 100 15.65 11.56 9.25
N LEU A 101 15.54 12.72 9.86
CA LEU A 101 16.64 13.68 10.02
C LEU A 101 17.13 13.66 11.46
N SER A 102 18.45 13.77 11.65
CA SER A 102 18.98 14.05 12.99
C SER A 102 18.53 15.44 13.47
N VAL A 103 18.42 15.63 14.79
CA VAL A 103 18.06 16.94 15.38
C VAL A 103 18.98 18.05 14.87
N ARG A 104 20.28 17.76 14.77
CA ARG A 104 21.26 18.70 14.21
C ARG A 104 20.91 19.10 12.78
N GLN A 105 20.64 18.13 11.90
CA GLN A 105 20.25 18.40 10.51
C GLN A 105 18.92 19.16 10.42
N ALA A 106 17.96 18.85 11.28
CA ALA A 106 16.69 19.57 11.32
C ALA A 106 16.87 21.06 11.69
N LEU A 107 17.72 21.36 12.68
CA LEU A 107 18.05 22.73 13.07
C LEU A 107 18.79 23.48 11.95
N GLU A 108 19.74 22.82 11.28
CA GLU A 108 20.47 23.40 10.15
C GLU A 108 19.53 23.68 8.96
N ASN A 109 18.61 22.76 8.64
CA ASN A 109 17.62 22.94 7.59
C ASN A 109 16.65 24.08 7.91
N LYS A 110 16.17 24.16 9.16
CA LYS A 110 15.32 25.25 9.62
C LYS A 110 16.02 26.61 9.47
N ALA A 111 17.26 26.72 9.92
CA ALA A 111 18.04 27.96 9.80
C ALA A 111 18.28 28.39 8.34
N LYS A 112 18.41 27.42 7.41
CA LYS A 112 18.49 27.71 5.96
C LYS A 112 17.16 28.22 5.41
N ILE A 113 16.04 27.58 5.78
CA ILE A 113 14.69 27.99 5.35
C ILE A 113 14.37 29.40 5.84
N ASP A 114 14.68 29.71 7.10
CA ASP A 114 14.45 31.03 7.69
C ASP A 114 15.27 32.12 6.96
N LYS A 115 16.56 31.88 6.70
CA LYS A 115 17.40 32.80 5.90
C LYS A 115 16.92 32.98 4.46
N GLN A 116 16.36 31.94 3.85
CA GLN A 116 15.84 32.00 2.48
C GLN A 116 14.51 32.76 2.40
N ARG A 117 13.72 32.78 3.48
CA ARG A 117 12.53 33.64 3.62
C ARG A 117 12.91 35.11 3.81
N ASP A 118 13.92 35.39 4.62
CA ASP A 118 14.34 36.77 4.92
C ASP A 118 15.09 37.44 3.75
N GLY A 119 15.65 36.65 2.82
CA GLY A 119 16.35 37.15 1.62
C GLY A 119 15.46 37.43 0.40
N VAL A 120 14.13 37.23 0.53
CA VAL A 120 13.13 37.49 -0.53
C VAL A 120 12.25 38.70 -0.18
N ALA A 121 12.51 39.36 0.96
CA ALA A 121 11.87 40.61 1.39
C ALA A 121 12.67 41.84 0.96
#